data_AF-A0A1G2XS51-F1
#
_entry.id   AF-A0A1G2XS51-F1
#
_cell.length_a   1.000
_cell.length_b   1.000
_cell.length_c   1.000
_cell.angle_alpha   90.00
_cell.angle_beta   90.00
_cell.angle_gamma   90.00
#
_symmetry.space_group_name_H-M   'P 1'
#
loop_
_entity.id
_entity.type
_entity.pdbx_description
1 polymer ?
#
loop_
_entity_poly.entity_id
_entity_poly.type
_entity_poly.pdbx_seq_one_letter_code
_entity_poly.pdbx_strand_id
1 'polypeptide(L)'
;METALNTYLTIVIGFAFIFGMFSKAMKKIISPMFLAMMLGILVSPQALNLIPDLEKLPREIIFEQGARLTLAVGLMASAMRLTPSRLKMLWRPGLLLTFSAMFAMWFISSLLAHFVLGMDWVYSLLLGAIITPTDPILASSIVTGSFARANIDERIRILLSLESGANDGLAYLFVFVPITIIKFPMAGSFFHEWFFNVLLWEVLAGMGIAIAAGAVAGKLFRFAKDRKLDEEGGLLIYSICFSLVMLGSAKLIFTNEIWVVFIAGLTFNYFINEEERLEEEEMQDASNLLFNISLFFIFGFLLPWKEWFSVFGFELVMFAIMILFLRRIPAILLIYRFIPNIRVWYSALFMGWFGPIGVSGLFYAAMVFRKTGLYKIYLAAMFVIFVSVLAHGLTEVPFTKIYRNQIKKNQTLK
;
A
#
# COMPACT_ATOMS: atom_id res chain seq x y z
N MET A 1 -23.60 19.89 5.17
CA MET A 1 -23.08 18.56 5.57
C MET A 1 -23.94 17.43 4.98
N GLU A 2 -25.27 17.48 5.15
CA GLU A 2 -26.20 16.50 4.57
C GLU A 2 -26.14 16.45 3.02
N THR A 3 -26.15 17.61 2.35
CA THR A 3 -25.99 17.69 0.89
C THR A 3 -24.65 17.11 0.41
N ALA A 4 -23.55 17.42 1.10
CA ALA A 4 -22.22 16.94 0.74
C ALA A 4 -22.10 15.40 0.85
N LEU A 5 -22.67 14.80 1.91
CA LEU A 5 -22.73 13.35 2.05
C LEU A 5 -23.57 12.71 0.95
N ASN A 6 -24.75 13.26 0.65
CA ASN A 6 -25.62 12.74 -0.39
C ASN A 6 -24.95 12.83 -1.77
N THR A 7 -24.31 13.95 -2.09
CA THR A 7 -23.57 14.09 -3.35
C THR A 7 -22.35 13.17 -3.40
N TYR A 8 -21.63 12.99 -2.29
CA TYR A 8 -20.54 12.01 -2.21
C TYR A 8 -21.07 10.59 -2.49
N LEU A 9 -22.17 10.17 -1.86
CA LEU A 9 -22.77 8.87 -2.10
C LEU A 9 -23.19 8.73 -3.57
N THR A 10 -23.89 9.71 -4.13
CA THR A 10 -24.33 9.68 -5.54
C THR A 10 -23.15 9.58 -6.50
N ILE A 11 -22.08 10.35 -6.29
CA ILE A 11 -20.95 10.40 -7.23
C ILE A 11 -19.99 9.22 -7.02
N VAL A 12 -19.56 8.96 -5.79
CA VAL A 12 -18.55 7.94 -5.49
C VAL A 12 -19.13 6.55 -5.54
N ILE A 13 -20.27 6.32 -4.89
CA ILE A 13 -20.93 5.01 -4.95
C ILE A 13 -21.55 4.80 -6.34
N GLY A 14 -22.09 5.85 -6.96
CA GLY A 14 -22.52 5.78 -8.37
C GLY A 14 -21.38 5.44 -9.33
N PHE A 15 -20.20 6.03 -9.15
CA PHE A 15 -19.01 5.64 -9.92
C PHE A 15 -18.60 4.20 -9.64
N ALA A 16 -18.51 3.79 -8.38
CA ALA A 16 -18.17 2.42 -8.02
C ALA A 16 -19.16 1.40 -8.61
N PHE A 17 -20.46 1.76 -8.65
CA PHE A 17 -21.52 0.97 -9.28
C PHE A 17 -21.30 0.84 -10.79
N ILE A 18 -21.13 1.95 -11.51
CA ILE A 18 -20.87 1.94 -12.97
C ILE A 18 -19.56 1.20 -13.27
N PHE A 19 -18.49 1.50 -12.51
CA PHE A 19 -17.21 0.81 -12.64
C PHE A 19 -17.37 -0.69 -12.43
N GLY A 20 -18.13 -1.11 -11.41
CA GLY A 20 -18.44 -2.51 -11.13
C GLY A 20 -19.06 -3.23 -12.33
N MET A 21 -20.07 -2.60 -12.96
CA MET A 21 -20.76 -3.13 -14.15
C MET A 21 -19.80 -3.37 -15.33
N PHE A 22 -18.84 -2.47 -15.54
CA PHE A 22 -17.89 -2.54 -16.66
C PHE A 22 -16.49 -3.03 -16.26
N SER A 23 -16.31 -3.50 -15.04
CA SER A 23 -15.00 -3.72 -14.42
C SER A 23 -14.09 -4.65 -15.23
N LYS A 24 -14.65 -5.70 -15.86
CA LYS A 24 -13.90 -6.63 -16.72
C LYS A 24 -13.35 -5.97 -17.99
N ALA A 25 -14.07 -5.02 -18.57
CA ALA A 25 -13.63 -4.26 -19.74
C ALA A 25 -12.64 -3.16 -19.31
N MET A 26 -12.98 -2.40 -18.27
CA MET A 26 -12.18 -1.28 -17.77
C MET A 26 -10.80 -1.75 -17.26
N LYS A 27 -10.73 -2.86 -16.52
CA LYS A 27 -9.46 -3.44 -16.03
C LYS A 27 -8.50 -3.86 -17.16
N LYS A 28 -8.96 -4.00 -18.40
CA LYS A 28 -8.11 -4.31 -19.57
C LYS A 28 -7.57 -3.06 -20.27
N ILE A 29 -8.01 -1.88 -19.85
CA ILE A 29 -7.70 -0.59 -20.47
C ILE A 29 -6.92 0.27 -19.48
N ILE A 30 -7.43 0.44 -18.26
CA ILE A 30 -6.88 1.40 -17.30
C ILE A 30 -7.13 0.98 -15.84
N SER A 31 -6.31 1.49 -14.93
CA SER A 31 -6.40 1.22 -13.51
C SER A 31 -7.67 1.83 -12.86
N PRO A 32 -8.42 1.10 -12.02
CA PRO A 32 -9.57 1.64 -11.30
C PRO A 32 -9.22 2.84 -10.41
N MET A 33 -8.05 2.80 -9.77
CA MET A 33 -7.62 3.82 -8.80
C MET A 33 -7.22 5.12 -9.52
N PHE A 34 -6.63 5.00 -10.71
CA PHE A 34 -6.41 6.16 -11.58
C PHE A 34 -7.73 6.82 -11.98
N LEU A 35 -8.73 6.04 -12.42
CA LEU A 35 -10.03 6.58 -12.77
C LEU A 35 -10.72 7.25 -11.58
N ALA A 36 -10.68 6.62 -10.41
CA ALA A 36 -11.23 7.18 -9.19
C ALA A 36 -10.57 8.54 -8.87
N MET A 37 -9.24 8.62 -8.96
CA MET A 37 -8.49 9.86 -8.76
C MET A 37 -8.86 10.93 -9.80
N MET A 38 -8.95 10.58 -11.09
CA MET A 38 -9.34 11.52 -12.15
C MET A 38 -10.77 12.05 -11.95
N LEU A 39 -11.70 11.20 -11.52
CA LEU A 39 -13.06 11.63 -11.19
C LEU A 39 -13.09 12.53 -9.97
N GLY A 40 -12.29 12.24 -8.95
CA GLY A 40 -12.10 13.14 -7.80
C GLY A 40 -11.64 14.52 -8.25
N ILE A 41 -10.62 14.58 -9.11
CA ILE A 41 -10.12 15.84 -9.69
C ILE A 41 -11.20 16.55 -10.50
N LEU A 42 -11.95 15.83 -11.34
CA LEU A 42 -13.00 16.42 -12.17
C LEU A 42 -14.12 17.05 -11.33
N VAL A 43 -14.51 16.40 -10.24
CA VAL A 43 -15.60 16.83 -9.34
C VAL A 43 -15.14 17.93 -8.37
N SER A 44 -13.81 18.09 -8.19
CA SER A 44 -13.19 19.03 -7.27
C SER A 44 -13.58 20.50 -7.51
N PRO A 45 -13.44 21.37 -6.50
CA PRO A 45 -13.66 22.82 -6.62
C PRO A 45 -12.79 23.49 -7.68
N GLN A 46 -11.62 22.92 -7.95
CA GLN A 46 -10.68 23.44 -8.94
C GLN A 46 -11.07 23.09 -10.39
N ALA A 47 -12.03 22.19 -10.60
CA ALA A 47 -12.53 21.78 -11.91
C ALA A 47 -14.03 22.12 -12.09
N LEU A 48 -14.94 21.16 -11.88
CA LEU A 48 -16.38 21.38 -12.06
C LEU A 48 -17.08 21.98 -10.83
N ASN A 49 -16.42 21.99 -9.68
CA ASN A 49 -16.92 22.54 -8.42
C ASN A 49 -18.32 22.02 -8.01
N LEU A 50 -18.51 20.70 -8.10
CA LEU A 50 -19.80 20.07 -7.83
C LEU A 50 -20.06 19.82 -6.34
N ILE A 51 -19.00 19.74 -5.52
CA ILE A 51 -19.10 19.49 -4.06
C ILE A 51 -18.22 20.45 -3.24
N PRO A 52 -18.44 21.77 -3.30
CA PRO A 52 -17.56 22.76 -2.66
C PRO A 52 -17.38 22.54 -1.15
N ASP A 53 -18.37 22.00 -0.46
CA ASP A 53 -18.32 21.77 0.97
C ASP A 53 -17.33 20.68 1.41
N LEU A 54 -16.96 19.76 0.52
CA LEU A 54 -16.06 18.65 0.86
C LEU A 54 -14.60 19.13 1.06
N GLU A 55 -14.22 20.27 0.48
CA GLU A 55 -12.90 20.90 0.65
C GLU A 55 -12.68 21.44 2.07
N LYS A 56 -13.77 21.72 2.81
CA LYS A 56 -13.71 22.23 4.18
C LYS A 56 -13.38 21.15 5.21
N LEU A 57 -13.41 19.89 4.82
CA LEU A 57 -13.10 18.79 5.74
C LEU A 57 -11.60 18.70 6.02
N PRO A 58 -11.18 18.30 7.23
CA PRO A 58 -9.77 18.16 7.59
C PRO A 58 -9.13 17.01 6.78
N ARG A 59 -8.46 17.37 5.69
CA ARG A 59 -7.90 16.44 4.71
C ARG A 59 -6.93 15.43 5.32
N GLU A 60 -6.10 15.89 6.26
CA GLU A 60 -5.11 15.06 6.97
C GLU A 60 -5.77 13.97 7.82
N ILE A 61 -6.89 14.28 8.48
CA ILE A 61 -7.64 13.30 9.28
C ILE A 61 -8.30 12.29 8.34
N ILE A 62 -8.92 12.77 7.25
CA ILE A 62 -9.56 11.89 6.27
C ILE A 62 -8.55 10.94 5.66
N PHE A 63 -7.38 11.43 5.25
CA PHE A 63 -6.35 10.60 4.65
C PHE A 63 -5.72 9.63 5.64
N GLU A 64 -5.43 10.05 6.88
CA GLU A 64 -4.91 9.12 7.89
C GLU A 64 -5.94 8.02 8.17
N GLN A 65 -7.18 8.35 8.50
CA GLN A 65 -8.19 7.35 8.88
C GLN A 65 -8.66 6.51 7.69
N GLY A 66 -8.85 7.13 6.52
CA GLY A 66 -9.21 6.45 5.29
C GLY A 66 -8.13 5.46 4.86
N ALA A 67 -6.86 5.87 4.86
CA ALA A 67 -5.75 4.98 4.54
C ALA A 67 -5.60 3.85 5.58
N ARG A 68 -5.81 4.13 6.89
CA ARG A 68 -5.80 3.08 7.93
C ARG A 68 -6.82 1.97 7.67
N LEU A 69 -8.06 2.35 7.35
CA LEU A 69 -9.13 1.39 7.07
C LEU A 69 -8.86 0.62 5.77
N THR A 70 -8.44 1.32 4.71
CA THR A 70 -8.09 0.69 3.42
C THR A 70 -6.93 -0.30 3.57
N LEU A 71 -5.89 0.04 4.34
CA LEU A 71 -4.77 -0.85 4.60
C LEU A 71 -5.18 -2.06 5.43
N ALA A 72 -6.06 -1.91 6.42
CA ALA A 72 -6.50 -3.05 7.22
C ALA A 72 -7.16 -4.14 6.35
N VAL A 73 -8.10 -3.73 5.49
CA VAL A 73 -8.79 -4.63 4.57
C VAL A 73 -7.82 -5.18 3.51
N GLY A 74 -6.99 -4.33 2.91
CA GLY A 74 -6.05 -4.73 1.86
C GLY A 74 -4.93 -5.65 2.34
N LEU A 75 -4.42 -5.46 3.56
CA LEU A 75 -3.39 -6.30 4.16
C LEU A 75 -3.96 -7.63 4.63
N MET A 76 -5.20 -7.65 5.13
CA MET A 76 -5.89 -8.90 5.43
C MET A 76 -6.08 -9.73 4.17
N ALA A 77 -6.59 -9.14 3.09
CA ALA A 77 -6.74 -9.80 1.80
C ALA A 77 -5.38 -10.30 1.26
N SER A 78 -4.32 -9.49 1.37
CA SER A 78 -2.96 -9.89 0.98
C SER A 78 -2.44 -11.06 1.81
N ALA A 79 -2.65 -11.04 3.12
CA ALA A 79 -2.24 -12.10 4.03
C ALA A 79 -2.98 -13.42 3.76
N MET A 80 -4.28 -13.35 3.46
CA MET A 80 -5.09 -14.51 3.10
C MET A 80 -4.59 -15.22 1.82
N ARG A 81 -3.98 -14.50 0.88
CA ARG A 81 -3.36 -15.09 -0.33
C ARG A 81 -2.06 -15.84 -0.03
N LEU A 82 -1.36 -15.46 1.04
CA LEU A 82 -0.04 -15.96 1.42
C LEU A 82 -0.18 -17.22 2.28
N THR A 83 -0.49 -18.35 1.62
CA THR A 83 -0.61 -19.64 2.31
C THR A 83 0.71 -20.07 2.96
N PRO A 84 0.68 -20.92 4.00
CA PRO A 84 1.89 -21.41 4.65
C PRO A 84 2.89 -22.06 3.70
N SER A 85 2.41 -22.82 2.71
CA SER A 85 3.24 -23.46 1.69
C SER A 85 3.89 -22.43 0.77
N ARG A 86 3.13 -21.42 0.32
CA ARG A 86 3.63 -20.31 -0.50
C ARG A 86 4.65 -19.45 0.25
N LEU A 87 4.42 -19.17 1.52
CA LEU A 87 5.34 -18.42 2.38
C LEU A 87 6.67 -19.17 2.55
N LYS A 88 6.61 -20.48 2.81
CA LYS A 88 7.79 -21.35 2.90
C LYS A 88 8.57 -21.45 1.58
N MET A 89 7.91 -21.29 0.44
CA MET A 89 8.58 -21.25 -0.87
C MET A 89 9.26 -19.90 -1.13
N LEU A 90 8.68 -18.79 -0.66
CA LEU A 90 9.05 -17.42 -1.05
C LEU A 90 9.72 -16.59 0.06
N TRP A 91 9.97 -17.14 1.24
CA TRP A 91 10.58 -16.37 2.33
C TRP A 91 11.95 -15.78 1.97
N ARG A 92 12.83 -16.53 1.26
CA ARG A 92 14.15 -16.02 0.82
C ARG A 92 14.04 -14.85 -0.18
N PRO A 93 13.35 -14.98 -1.33
CA PRO A 93 13.16 -13.85 -2.24
C PRO A 93 12.42 -12.69 -1.57
N GLY A 94 11.44 -12.99 -0.71
CA GLY A 94 10.71 -12.00 0.07
C GLY A 94 11.62 -11.18 0.98
N LEU A 95 12.46 -11.83 1.79
CA LEU A 95 13.45 -11.16 2.66
C LEU A 95 14.42 -10.27 1.87
N LEU A 96 14.93 -10.76 0.73
CA LEU A 96 15.87 -9.99 -0.08
C LEU A 96 15.22 -8.72 -0.65
N LEU A 97 13.98 -8.82 -1.15
CA LEU A 97 13.22 -7.67 -1.62
C LEU A 97 12.87 -6.72 -0.46
N THR A 98 12.27 -7.25 0.60
CA THR A 98 11.78 -6.47 1.74
C THR A 98 12.90 -5.75 2.50
N PHE A 99 14.10 -6.33 2.64
CA PHE A 99 15.17 -5.65 3.37
C PHE A 99 16.12 -4.90 2.44
N SER A 100 16.66 -5.55 1.42
CA SER A 100 17.69 -4.93 0.58
C SER A 100 17.10 -3.92 -0.40
N ALA A 101 15.99 -4.25 -1.08
CA ALA A 101 15.38 -3.29 -2.01
C ALA A 101 14.78 -2.12 -1.23
N MET A 102 14.08 -2.38 -0.12
CA MET A 102 13.48 -1.33 0.70
C MET A 102 14.52 -0.37 1.28
N PHE A 103 15.64 -0.86 1.80
CA PHE A 103 16.73 0.01 2.28
C PHE A 103 17.29 0.88 1.15
N ALA A 104 17.53 0.29 -0.04
CA ALA A 104 17.99 1.03 -1.20
C ALA A 104 16.97 2.10 -1.64
N MET A 105 15.68 1.75 -1.67
CA MET A 105 14.60 2.70 -1.99
C MET A 105 14.56 3.87 -1.00
N TRP A 106 14.67 3.58 0.30
CA TRP A 106 14.71 4.60 1.36
C TRP A 106 15.92 5.52 1.19
N PHE A 107 17.10 4.94 1.04
CA PHE A 107 18.35 5.68 0.93
C PHE A 107 18.38 6.58 -0.31
N ILE A 108 18.05 6.03 -1.49
CA ILE A 108 17.99 6.79 -2.74
C ILE A 108 16.96 7.91 -2.66
N SER A 109 15.77 7.63 -2.13
CA SER A 109 14.72 8.64 -1.98
C SER A 109 15.15 9.78 -1.06
N SER A 110 15.88 9.46 0.02
CA SER A 110 16.41 10.44 0.97
C SER A 110 17.50 11.30 0.34
N LEU A 111 18.41 10.71 -0.43
CA LEU A 111 19.43 11.48 -1.17
C LEU A 111 18.78 12.44 -2.17
N LEU A 112 17.80 11.96 -2.93
CA LEU A 112 17.07 12.81 -3.88
C LEU A 112 16.33 13.93 -3.17
N ALA A 113 15.72 13.69 -2.00
CA ALA A 113 15.06 14.74 -1.23
C ALA A 113 16.05 15.83 -0.78
N HIS A 114 17.24 15.43 -0.33
CA HIS A 114 18.27 16.38 0.10
C HIS A 114 18.81 17.21 -1.07
N PHE A 115 19.23 16.56 -2.15
CA PHE A 115 19.92 17.25 -3.26
C PHE A 115 18.97 17.95 -4.23
N VAL A 116 17.74 17.47 -4.40
CA VAL A 116 16.78 18.07 -5.35
C VAL A 116 15.87 19.09 -4.67
N LEU A 117 15.36 18.79 -3.48
CA LEU A 117 14.44 19.69 -2.75
C LEU A 117 15.15 20.58 -1.73
N GLY A 118 16.46 20.43 -1.54
CA GLY A 118 17.25 21.22 -0.58
C GLY A 118 16.86 20.98 0.88
N MET A 119 16.24 19.84 1.20
CA MET A 119 15.79 19.53 2.56
C MET A 119 16.96 19.13 3.45
N ASP A 120 16.96 19.49 4.73
CA ASP A 120 17.95 18.96 5.68
C ASP A 120 17.92 17.43 5.73
N TRP A 121 19.04 16.82 6.13
CA TRP A 121 19.23 15.37 6.16
C TRP A 121 18.11 14.63 6.90
N VAL A 122 17.71 15.11 8.08
CA VAL A 122 16.69 14.43 8.90
C VAL A 122 15.31 14.46 8.24
N TYR A 123 14.94 15.60 7.62
CA TYR A 123 13.68 15.73 6.89
C TYR A 123 13.70 14.95 5.57
N SER A 124 14.86 14.86 4.93
CA SER A 124 15.09 14.05 3.74
C SER A 124 14.93 12.57 4.04
N LEU A 125 15.50 12.08 5.15
CA LEU A 125 15.32 10.70 5.63
C LEU A 125 13.84 10.40 5.93
N LEU A 126 13.11 11.37 6.47
CA LEU A 126 11.69 11.24 6.76
C LEU A 126 10.83 11.18 5.50
N LEU A 127 11.04 12.10 4.55
CA LEU A 127 10.36 12.06 3.25
C LEU A 127 10.66 10.75 2.51
N GLY A 128 11.94 10.35 2.48
CA GLY A 128 12.37 9.09 1.89
C GLY A 128 11.64 7.90 2.51
N ALA A 129 11.50 7.85 3.84
CA ALA A 129 10.83 6.76 4.54
C ALA A 129 9.33 6.69 4.20
N ILE A 130 8.65 7.85 4.14
CA ILE A 130 7.23 7.94 3.80
C ILE A 130 6.95 7.39 2.39
N ILE A 131 7.85 7.62 1.43
CA ILE A 131 7.69 7.17 0.03
C ILE A 131 8.39 5.84 -0.28
N THR A 132 8.92 5.15 0.74
CA THR A 132 9.51 3.82 0.60
C THR A 132 8.50 2.69 0.43
N PRO A 133 7.39 2.60 1.21
CA PRO A 133 6.46 1.49 1.06
C PRO A 133 5.79 1.50 -0.31
N THR A 134 5.52 0.30 -0.81
CA THR A 134 5.05 0.08 -2.18
C THR A 134 3.77 -0.71 -2.16
N ASP A 135 2.81 -0.31 -2.97
CA ASP A 135 1.44 -0.78 -2.92
C ASP A 135 1.04 -1.42 -4.25
N PRO A 136 1.24 -2.74 -4.46
CA PRO A 136 0.85 -3.41 -5.68
C PRO A 136 -0.68 -3.58 -5.75
N ILE A 137 -1.46 -3.22 -4.73
CA ILE A 137 -2.92 -3.14 -4.83
C ILE A 137 -3.30 -1.97 -5.75
N LEU A 138 -2.53 -0.87 -5.75
CA LEU A 138 -2.62 0.15 -6.80
C LEU A 138 -2.36 -0.41 -8.20
N ALA A 139 -1.61 -1.50 -8.28
CA ALA A 139 -1.42 -2.28 -9.48
C ALA A 139 -2.31 -3.55 -9.49
N SER A 140 -3.59 -3.41 -9.12
CA SER A 140 -4.53 -4.55 -9.04
C SER A 140 -4.59 -5.39 -10.30
N SER A 141 -4.40 -4.82 -11.51
CA SER A 141 -4.36 -5.59 -12.76
C SER A 141 -3.10 -6.47 -12.89
N ILE A 142 -2.13 -6.30 -12.00
CA ILE A 142 -0.88 -7.08 -11.94
C ILE A 142 -0.97 -8.19 -10.90
N VAL A 143 -1.64 -7.94 -9.77
CA VAL A 143 -1.70 -8.90 -8.66
C VAL A 143 -3.02 -9.65 -8.58
N THR A 144 -4.14 -8.97 -8.83
CA THR A 144 -5.49 -9.48 -8.56
C THR A 144 -6.40 -9.53 -9.80
N GLY A 145 -7.46 -10.34 -9.72
CA GLY A 145 -8.42 -10.52 -10.80
C GLY A 145 -7.94 -11.33 -12.01
N SER A 146 -8.87 -11.54 -12.95
CA SER A 146 -8.68 -12.42 -14.12
C SER A 146 -7.60 -11.95 -15.09
N PHE A 147 -7.37 -10.63 -15.21
CA PHE A 147 -6.31 -10.09 -16.07
C PHE A 147 -4.92 -10.41 -15.52
N ALA A 148 -4.67 -10.18 -14.22
CA ALA A 148 -3.41 -10.55 -13.58
C ALA A 148 -3.12 -12.05 -13.71
N ARG A 149 -4.11 -12.89 -13.32
CA ARG A 149 -4.04 -14.36 -13.39
C ARG A 149 -3.70 -14.88 -14.79
N ALA A 150 -4.15 -14.20 -15.84
CA ALA A 150 -3.94 -14.62 -17.23
C ALA A 150 -2.62 -14.12 -17.87
N ASN A 151 -1.96 -13.10 -17.28
CA ASN A 151 -0.82 -12.45 -17.90
C ASN A 151 0.48 -12.55 -17.07
N ILE A 152 0.41 -12.85 -15.78
CA ILE A 152 1.56 -12.85 -14.87
C ILE A 152 1.62 -14.15 -14.07
N ASP A 153 2.83 -14.69 -13.96
CA ASP A 153 3.12 -15.91 -13.20
C ASP A 153 2.67 -15.76 -11.73
N GLU A 154 2.04 -16.82 -11.21
CA GLU A 154 1.54 -16.84 -9.84
C GLU A 154 2.63 -16.52 -8.80
N ARG A 155 3.86 -17.02 -8.99
CA ARG A 155 4.97 -16.79 -8.06
C ARG A 155 5.33 -15.31 -7.96
N ILE A 156 5.28 -14.57 -9.07
CA ILE A 156 5.55 -13.13 -9.09
C ILE A 156 4.44 -12.40 -8.33
N ARG A 157 3.17 -12.76 -8.56
CA ARG A 157 2.02 -12.12 -7.88
C ARG A 157 2.07 -12.35 -6.36
N ILE A 158 2.37 -13.57 -5.93
CA ILE A 158 2.50 -13.90 -4.51
C ILE A 158 3.71 -13.19 -3.90
N LEU A 159 4.85 -13.13 -4.61
CA LEU A 159 6.03 -12.43 -4.13
C LEU A 159 5.79 -10.93 -3.96
N LEU A 160 5.11 -10.28 -4.91
CA LEU A 160 4.72 -8.87 -4.80
C LEU A 160 3.75 -8.64 -3.64
N SER A 161 2.83 -9.58 -3.39
CA SER A 161 1.90 -9.49 -2.25
C SER A 161 2.64 -9.61 -0.90
N LEU A 162 3.62 -10.52 -0.81
CA LEU A 162 4.49 -10.65 0.37
C LEU A 162 5.33 -9.40 0.59
N GLU A 163 5.98 -8.91 -0.48
CA GLU A 163 6.80 -7.71 -0.45
C GLU A 163 5.99 -6.50 0.03
N SER A 164 4.80 -6.27 -0.53
CA SER A 164 3.93 -5.16 -0.13
C SER A 164 3.54 -5.23 1.32
N GLY A 165 2.94 -6.34 1.76
CA GLY A 165 2.43 -6.42 3.12
C GLY A 165 3.53 -6.26 4.15
N ALA A 166 4.72 -6.77 3.85
CA ALA A 166 5.89 -6.57 4.70
C ALA A 166 6.40 -5.13 4.65
N ASN A 167 6.54 -4.52 3.46
CA ASN A 167 7.02 -3.15 3.31
C ASN A 167 6.07 -2.13 3.96
N ASP A 168 4.76 -2.33 3.83
CA ASP A 168 3.73 -1.45 4.39
C ASP A 168 3.84 -1.37 5.91
N GLY A 169 4.03 -2.51 6.57
CA GLY A 169 4.23 -2.56 8.02
C GLY A 169 5.64 -2.14 8.46
N LEU A 170 6.70 -2.60 7.78
CA LEU A 170 8.09 -2.35 8.20
C LEU A 170 8.58 -0.94 7.85
N ALA A 171 7.92 -0.21 6.95
CA ALA A 171 8.20 1.21 6.68
C ALA A 171 8.15 2.05 7.94
N TYR A 172 7.34 1.63 8.91
CA TYR A 172 7.28 2.21 10.24
C TYR A 172 8.66 2.36 10.91
N LEU A 173 9.54 1.35 10.83
CA LEU A 173 10.89 1.43 11.41
C LEU A 173 11.69 2.56 10.79
N PHE A 174 11.63 2.71 9.47
CA PHE A 174 12.33 3.76 8.73
C PHE A 174 11.73 5.15 8.98
N VAL A 175 10.41 5.24 9.13
CA VAL A 175 9.71 6.51 9.42
C VAL A 175 10.05 6.99 10.82
N PHE A 176 10.14 6.09 11.79
CA PHE A 176 10.39 6.46 13.18
C PHE A 176 11.86 6.79 13.48
N VAL A 177 12.84 6.36 12.67
CA VAL A 177 14.23 6.83 12.82
C VAL A 177 14.31 8.37 12.83
N PRO A 178 13.92 9.10 11.77
CA PRO A 178 14.00 10.56 11.75
C PRO A 178 13.00 11.24 12.69
N ILE A 179 11.82 10.66 12.94
CA ILE A 179 10.89 11.21 13.97
C ILE A 179 11.57 11.20 15.35
N THR A 180 12.20 10.09 15.72
CA THR A 180 12.87 9.98 17.01
C THR A 180 14.08 10.90 17.07
N ILE A 181 14.85 11.07 15.99
CA ILE A 181 15.95 12.06 15.94
C ILE A 181 15.42 13.48 16.20
N ILE A 182 14.29 13.85 15.58
CA ILE A 182 13.67 15.18 15.76
C ILE A 182 13.22 15.40 17.21
N LYS A 183 12.63 14.39 17.85
CA LYS A 183 12.06 14.50 19.20
C LYS A 183 13.08 14.31 20.33
N PHE A 184 14.08 13.46 20.10
CA PHE A 184 15.05 13.00 21.10
C PHE A 184 16.47 13.09 20.51
N PRO A 185 17.02 14.30 20.35
CA PRO A 185 18.28 14.51 19.62
C PRO A 185 19.52 13.94 20.34
N MET A 186 19.45 13.69 21.65
CA MET A 186 20.57 13.08 22.37
C MET A 186 20.64 11.58 22.07
N ALA A 187 21.84 11.06 21.82
CA ALA A 187 22.05 9.67 21.41
C ALA A 187 21.44 8.64 22.41
N GLY A 188 21.55 8.89 23.72
CA GLY A 188 20.98 8.02 24.75
C GLY A 188 19.45 7.97 24.72
N SER A 189 18.78 9.13 24.60
CA SER A 189 17.33 9.21 24.51
C SER A 189 16.81 8.67 23.17
N PHE A 190 17.53 8.93 22.07
CA PHE A 190 17.22 8.37 20.76
C PHE A 190 17.25 6.84 20.82
N PHE A 191 18.34 6.27 21.34
CA PHE A 191 18.49 4.82 21.42
C PHE A 191 17.41 4.23 22.30
N HIS A 192 17.13 4.82 23.46
CA HIS A 192 16.10 4.33 24.35
C HIS A 192 14.73 4.30 23.66
N GLU A 193 14.30 5.43 23.09
CA GLU A 193 13.01 5.55 22.44
C GLU A 193 12.89 4.64 21.21
N TRP A 194 13.87 4.68 20.31
CA TRP A 194 13.80 3.91 19.08
C TRP A 194 13.95 2.40 19.33
N PHE A 195 14.87 1.99 20.21
CA PHE A 195 15.09 0.57 20.47
C PHE A 195 13.97 -0.04 21.31
N PHE A 196 13.63 0.54 22.46
CA PHE A 196 12.67 -0.07 23.37
C PHE A 196 11.22 0.18 22.94
N ASN A 197 10.87 1.41 22.57
CA ASN A 197 9.47 1.73 22.25
C ASN A 197 9.14 1.37 20.80
N VAL A 198 9.96 1.77 19.82
CA VAL A 198 9.65 1.50 18.41
C VAL A 198 9.96 0.05 18.03
N LEU A 199 11.19 -0.43 18.23
CA LEU A 199 11.57 -1.77 17.78
C LEU A 199 11.01 -2.87 18.68
N LEU A 200 11.31 -2.87 19.98
CA LEU A 200 10.93 -3.96 20.88
C LEU A 200 9.42 -3.98 21.14
N TRP A 201 8.80 -2.85 21.49
CA TRP A 201 7.36 -2.81 21.81
C TRP A 201 6.50 -2.72 20.55
N GLU A 202 6.60 -1.64 19.78
CA GLU A 202 5.66 -1.36 18.69
C GLU A 202 5.72 -2.39 17.56
N VAL A 203 6.90 -2.96 17.27
CA VAL A 203 7.10 -3.93 16.18
C VAL A 203 7.20 -5.37 16.68
N LEU A 204 8.13 -5.71 17.59
CA LEU A 204 8.35 -7.11 18.00
C LEU A 204 7.29 -7.63 18.96
N ALA A 205 6.93 -6.88 20.01
CA ALA A 205 5.86 -7.27 20.91
C ALA A 205 4.50 -7.23 20.17
N GLY A 206 4.27 -6.23 19.33
CA GLY A 206 3.14 -6.17 18.40
C GLY A 206 3.04 -7.43 17.53
N MET A 207 4.15 -7.90 16.95
CA MET A 207 4.21 -9.15 16.19
C MET A 207 3.80 -10.36 17.04
N GLY A 208 4.30 -10.47 18.27
CA GLY A 208 3.94 -11.55 19.19
C GLY A 208 2.45 -11.56 19.53
N ILE A 209 1.87 -10.39 19.80
CA ILE A 209 0.43 -10.22 20.06
C ILE A 209 -0.38 -10.60 18.83
N ALA A 210 0.05 -10.17 17.64
CA ALA A 210 -0.61 -10.49 16.37
C ALA A 210 -0.63 -12.00 16.09
N ILE A 211 0.48 -12.71 16.35
CA ILE A 211 0.57 -14.16 16.21
C ILE A 211 -0.40 -14.85 17.18
N ALA A 212 -0.39 -14.45 18.45
CA ALA A 212 -1.29 -15.02 19.45
C ALA A 212 -2.78 -14.79 19.07
N ALA A 213 -3.14 -13.55 18.72
CA ALA A 213 -4.50 -13.18 18.35
C ALA A 213 -4.95 -13.89 17.07
N GLY A 214 -4.10 -13.95 16.03
CA GLY A 214 -4.40 -14.66 14.79
C GLY A 214 -4.60 -16.16 15.00
N ALA A 215 -3.80 -16.79 15.87
CA ALA A 215 -3.97 -18.19 16.23
C ALA A 215 -5.25 -18.45 17.02
N VAL A 216 -5.61 -17.57 17.96
CA VAL A 216 -6.87 -17.66 18.70
C VAL A 216 -8.07 -17.50 17.76
N ALA A 217 -8.06 -16.46 16.92
CA ALA A 217 -9.11 -16.21 15.93
C ALA A 217 -9.26 -17.39 14.96
N GLY A 218 -8.15 -17.95 14.47
CA GLY A 218 -8.17 -19.10 13.56
C GLY A 218 -8.75 -20.36 14.22
N LYS A 219 -8.39 -20.63 15.47
CA LYS A 219 -8.97 -21.75 16.23
C LYS A 219 -10.46 -21.55 16.50
N LEU A 220 -10.88 -20.33 16.84
CA LEU A 220 -12.30 -20.00 17.04
C LEU A 220 -13.10 -20.15 15.74
N PHE A 221 -12.53 -19.72 14.61
CA PHE A 221 -13.14 -19.90 13.29
C PHE A 221 -13.31 -21.39 12.96
N ARG A 222 -12.26 -22.21 13.12
CA ARG A 222 -12.36 -23.67 12.95
C ARG A 222 -13.40 -24.28 13.88
N PHE A 223 -13.41 -23.89 15.15
CA PHE A 223 -14.38 -24.37 16.12
C PHE A 223 -15.83 -24.06 15.71
N ALA A 224 -16.09 -22.86 15.18
CA ALA A 224 -17.40 -22.49 14.68
C ALA A 224 -17.80 -23.32 13.46
N LYS A 225 -16.90 -23.48 12.49
CA LYS A 225 -17.10 -24.29 11.28
C LYS A 225 -17.36 -25.77 11.59
N ASP A 226 -16.52 -26.38 12.42
CA ASP A 226 -16.61 -27.79 12.77
C ASP A 226 -17.90 -28.10 13.54
N ARG A 227 -18.45 -27.12 14.26
CA ARG A 227 -19.73 -27.21 14.97
C ARG A 227 -20.93 -26.69 14.18
N LYS A 228 -20.74 -26.26 12.93
CA LYS A 228 -21.79 -25.66 12.07
C LYS A 228 -22.53 -24.51 12.76
N LEU A 229 -21.78 -23.66 13.46
CA LEU A 229 -22.32 -22.48 14.14
C LEU A 229 -22.44 -21.26 13.22
N ASP A 230 -21.81 -21.31 12.04
CA ASP A 230 -21.80 -20.24 11.05
C ASP A 230 -22.53 -20.64 9.76
N GLU A 231 -23.09 -19.64 9.09
CA GLU A 231 -23.63 -19.79 7.74
C GLU A 231 -22.51 -19.85 6.69
N GLU A 232 -22.78 -20.45 5.52
CA GLU A 232 -21.85 -20.49 4.39
C GLU A 232 -21.49 -19.05 3.94
N GLY A 233 -20.21 -18.80 3.61
CA GLY A 233 -19.72 -17.48 3.21
C GLY A 233 -19.39 -16.49 4.34
N GLY A 234 -19.22 -16.96 5.59
CA GLY A 234 -18.91 -16.10 6.74
C GLY A 234 -17.46 -15.59 6.82
N LEU A 235 -16.49 -16.20 6.14
CA LEU A 235 -15.05 -15.91 6.32
C LEU A 235 -14.71 -14.46 5.87
N LEU A 236 -15.48 -13.85 4.99
CA LEU A 236 -15.26 -12.49 4.51
C LEU A 236 -15.56 -11.52 5.64
N ILE A 237 -16.69 -11.73 6.30
CA ILE A 237 -17.11 -10.92 7.44
C ILE A 237 -16.12 -11.13 8.59
N TYR A 238 -15.74 -12.38 8.88
CA TYR A 238 -14.74 -12.68 9.91
C TYR A 238 -13.41 -11.99 9.63
N SER A 239 -12.89 -12.07 8.41
CA SER A 239 -11.60 -11.47 8.05
C SER A 239 -11.63 -9.94 8.10
N ILE A 240 -12.70 -9.30 7.60
CA ILE A 240 -12.87 -7.84 7.70
C ILE A 240 -12.99 -7.42 9.17
N CYS A 241 -13.91 -8.00 9.93
CA CYS A 241 -14.09 -7.65 11.34
C CYS A 241 -12.81 -7.89 12.15
N PHE A 242 -12.12 -9.02 11.93
CA PHE A 242 -10.86 -9.32 12.60
C PHE A 242 -9.78 -8.31 12.26
N SER A 243 -9.64 -7.91 10.98
CA SER A 243 -8.68 -6.88 10.57
C SER A 243 -8.94 -5.53 11.25
N LEU A 244 -10.20 -5.13 11.40
CA LEU A 244 -10.60 -3.89 12.07
C LEU A 244 -10.37 -3.96 13.58
N VAL A 245 -10.67 -5.09 14.21
CA VAL A 245 -10.38 -5.32 15.64
C VAL A 245 -8.87 -5.26 15.89
N MET A 246 -8.05 -5.89 15.04
CA MET A 246 -6.60 -5.83 15.16
C MET A 246 -6.07 -4.42 14.92
N LEU A 247 -6.58 -3.70 13.92
CA LEU A 247 -6.21 -2.31 13.64
C LEU A 247 -6.50 -1.38 14.84
N GLY A 248 -7.68 -1.53 15.44
CA GLY A 248 -8.11 -0.72 16.58
C GLY A 248 -7.35 -1.08 17.86
N SER A 249 -7.31 -2.36 18.21
CA SER A 249 -6.63 -2.84 19.42
C SER A 249 -5.13 -2.53 19.38
N ALA A 250 -4.45 -2.74 18.25
CA ALA A 250 -3.05 -2.40 18.08
C ALA A 250 -2.77 -0.91 18.37
N LYS A 251 -3.68 -0.03 17.93
CA LYS A 251 -3.55 1.41 18.20
C LYS A 251 -3.70 1.73 19.68
N LEU A 252 -4.64 1.07 20.37
CA LEU A 252 -4.91 1.28 21.80
C LEU A 252 -3.75 0.86 22.70
N ILE A 253 -3.02 -0.18 22.31
CA ILE A 253 -1.83 -0.66 23.04
C ILE A 253 -0.52 -0.01 22.55
N PHE A 254 -0.62 1.04 21.70
CA PHE A 254 0.53 1.75 21.14
C PHE A 254 1.50 0.82 20.42
N THR A 255 1.00 0.06 19.43
CA THR A 255 1.82 -0.78 18.55
C THR A 255 1.63 -0.40 17.08
N ASN A 256 2.46 -0.93 16.19
CA ASN A 256 2.33 -0.72 14.76
C ASN A 256 1.09 -1.43 14.21
N GLU A 257 0.02 -0.67 14.03
CA GLU A 257 -1.30 -1.18 13.61
C GLU A 257 -1.29 -1.91 12.26
N ILE A 258 -0.47 -1.46 11.31
CA ILE A 258 -0.38 -2.03 9.96
C ILE A 258 0.32 -3.39 10.01
N TRP A 259 1.46 -3.42 10.70
CA TRP A 259 2.24 -4.64 10.89
C TRP A 259 1.46 -5.70 11.66
N VAL A 260 0.75 -5.29 12.72
CA VAL A 260 -0.09 -6.18 13.52
C VAL A 260 -1.20 -6.81 12.69
N VAL A 261 -1.91 -6.04 11.85
CA VAL A 261 -2.97 -6.60 10.98
C VAL A 261 -2.39 -7.62 10.00
N PHE A 262 -1.26 -7.30 9.35
CA PHE A 262 -0.65 -8.21 8.38
C PHE A 262 -0.19 -9.53 9.02
N ILE A 263 0.50 -9.48 10.16
CA ILE A 263 0.96 -10.68 10.88
C ILE A 263 -0.21 -11.49 11.45
N ALA A 264 -1.24 -10.83 11.97
CA ALA A 264 -2.44 -11.50 12.47
C ALA A 264 -3.17 -12.22 11.34
N GLY A 265 -3.32 -11.57 10.18
CA GLY A 265 -3.90 -12.17 8.98
C GLY A 265 -3.08 -13.37 8.47
N LEU A 266 -1.75 -13.27 8.46
CA LEU A 266 -0.88 -14.38 8.07
C LEU A 266 -1.08 -15.58 8.99
N THR A 267 -1.14 -15.34 10.29
CA THR A 267 -1.32 -16.38 11.30
C THR A 267 -2.72 -16.98 11.25
N PHE A 268 -3.75 -16.15 11.07
CA PHE A 268 -5.13 -16.59 10.88
C PHE A 268 -5.26 -17.53 9.66
N ASN A 269 -4.59 -17.19 8.55
CA ASN A 269 -4.59 -17.98 7.31
C ASN A 269 -4.01 -19.40 7.47
N TYR A 270 -3.23 -19.69 8.51
CA TYR A 270 -2.78 -21.07 8.80
C TYR A 270 -3.94 -22.02 9.14
N PHE A 271 -5.07 -21.48 9.58
CA PHE A 271 -6.24 -22.24 9.99
C PHE A 271 -7.33 -22.28 8.90
N ILE A 272 -7.10 -21.68 7.73
CA ILE A 272 -8.10 -21.59 6.67
C ILE A 272 -7.81 -22.58 5.56
N ASN A 273 -8.83 -23.35 5.17
CA ASN A 273 -8.73 -24.33 4.11
C ASN A 273 -8.67 -23.66 2.73
N GLU A 274 -8.20 -24.41 1.73
CA GLU A 274 -8.04 -23.86 0.38
C GLU A 274 -9.39 -23.53 -0.29
N GLU A 275 -10.40 -24.38 -0.10
CA GLU A 275 -11.77 -24.18 -0.61
C GLU A 275 -12.40 -22.90 -0.05
N GLU A 276 -12.43 -22.76 1.28
CA GLU A 276 -12.93 -21.56 2.00
C GLU A 276 -12.25 -20.28 1.49
N ARG A 277 -10.94 -20.33 1.24
CA ARG A 277 -10.17 -19.20 0.73
C ARG A 277 -10.56 -18.84 -0.70
N LEU A 278 -10.70 -19.84 -1.57
CA LEU A 278 -11.00 -19.64 -2.98
C LEU A 278 -12.41 -19.08 -3.19
N GLU A 279 -13.37 -19.53 -2.40
CA GLU A 279 -14.76 -19.04 -2.43
C GLU A 279 -14.83 -17.53 -2.19
N GLU A 280 -14.00 -17.01 -1.29
CA GLU A 280 -14.11 -15.63 -0.84
C GLU A 280 -13.01 -14.69 -1.32
N GLU A 281 -11.99 -15.21 -2.02
CA GLU A 281 -10.91 -14.41 -2.60
C GLU A 281 -11.46 -13.27 -3.46
N GLU A 282 -12.52 -13.55 -4.24
CA GLU A 282 -13.13 -12.55 -5.13
C GLU A 282 -13.90 -11.48 -4.36
N MET A 283 -14.56 -11.84 -3.25
CA MET A 283 -15.29 -10.90 -2.41
C MET A 283 -14.35 -10.01 -1.59
N GLN A 284 -13.22 -10.57 -1.12
CA GLN A 284 -12.15 -9.80 -0.48
C GLN A 284 -11.53 -8.80 -1.45
N ASP A 285 -11.29 -9.20 -2.70
CA ASP A 285 -10.80 -8.30 -3.75
C ASP A 285 -11.79 -7.17 -4.05
N ALA A 286 -13.09 -7.50 -4.14
CA ALA A 286 -14.13 -6.51 -4.36
C ALA A 286 -14.20 -5.50 -3.21
N SER A 287 -14.13 -5.98 -1.96
CA SER A 287 -14.14 -5.14 -0.77
C SER A 287 -12.92 -4.21 -0.75
N ASN A 288 -11.72 -4.75 -0.94
CA ASN A 288 -10.49 -3.97 -1.00
C ASN A 288 -10.53 -2.92 -2.12
N LEU A 289 -11.07 -3.27 -3.29
CA LEU A 289 -11.25 -2.35 -4.41
C LEU A 289 -12.17 -1.18 -4.06
N LEU A 290 -13.27 -1.42 -3.33
CA LEU A 290 -14.19 -0.36 -2.91
C LEU A 290 -13.50 0.67 -2.02
N PHE A 291 -12.78 0.21 -0.99
CA PHE A 291 -12.03 1.10 -0.09
C PHE A 291 -10.96 1.91 -0.84
N ASN A 292 -10.26 1.30 -1.79
CA ASN A 292 -9.27 1.99 -2.62
C ASN A 292 -9.91 3.03 -3.55
N ILE A 293 -11.00 2.70 -4.25
CA ILE A 293 -11.72 3.65 -5.11
C ILE A 293 -12.19 4.85 -4.28
N SER A 294 -12.80 4.62 -3.12
CA SER A 294 -13.25 5.69 -2.23
C SER A 294 -12.09 6.59 -1.77
N LEU A 295 -10.96 6.01 -1.36
CA LEU A 295 -9.81 6.77 -0.90
C LEU A 295 -9.16 7.58 -2.02
N PHE A 296 -8.92 6.98 -3.20
CA PHE A 296 -8.28 7.68 -4.31
C PHE A 296 -9.18 8.72 -4.98
N PHE A 297 -10.51 8.54 -4.93
CA PHE A 297 -11.44 9.60 -5.28
C PHE A 297 -11.26 10.82 -4.37
N ILE A 298 -11.29 10.63 -3.04
CA ILE A 298 -11.12 11.74 -2.09
C ILE A 298 -9.72 12.36 -2.25
N PHE A 299 -8.70 11.53 -2.47
CA PHE A 299 -7.34 11.99 -2.74
C PHE A 299 -7.28 12.91 -3.95
N GLY A 300 -7.87 12.51 -5.08
CA GLY A 300 -7.96 13.35 -6.28
C GLY A 300 -8.76 14.65 -6.05
N PHE A 301 -9.81 14.58 -5.24
CA PHE A 301 -10.65 15.74 -4.92
C PHE A 301 -9.93 16.79 -4.06
N LEU A 302 -9.11 16.37 -3.09
CA LEU A 302 -8.45 17.25 -2.12
C LEU A 302 -6.97 17.56 -2.48
N LEU A 303 -6.60 17.51 -3.77
CA LEU A 303 -5.21 17.77 -4.19
C LEU A 303 -4.81 19.25 -3.97
N PRO A 304 -3.68 19.51 -3.29
CA PRO A 304 -3.26 20.87 -2.94
C PRO A 304 -2.46 21.56 -4.07
N TRP A 305 -3.07 21.70 -5.25
CA TRP A 305 -2.42 22.18 -6.48
C TRP A 305 -1.60 23.46 -6.30
N LYS A 306 -2.19 24.49 -5.69
CA LYS A 306 -1.54 25.79 -5.49
C LYS A 306 -0.34 25.71 -4.53
N GLU A 307 -0.47 24.89 -3.50
CA GLU A 307 0.52 24.77 -2.43
C GLU A 307 1.78 24.05 -2.90
N TRP A 308 1.64 23.06 -3.78
CA TRP A 308 2.79 22.34 -4.33
C TRP A 308 3.77 23.28 -5.05
N PHE A 309 3.26 24.07 -5.99
CA PHE A 309 4.10 24.94 -6.80
C PHE A 309 4.52 26.21 -6.04
N SER A 310 3.73 26.69 -5.08
CA SER A 310 4.13 27.83 -4.25
C SER A 310 5.23 27.48 -3.23
N VAL A 311 5.26 26.24 -2.74
CA VAL A 311 6.25 25.80 -1.73
C VAL A 311 7.53 25.27 -2.37
N PHE A 312 7.42 24.53 -3.48
CA PHE A 312 8.55 23.79 -4.06
C PHE A 312 8.90 24.16 -5.49
N GLY A 313 8.06 24.90 -6.22
CA GLY A 313 8.32 25.17 -7.64
C GLY A 313 8.32 23.91 -8.51
N PHE A 314 9.17 23.89 -9.54
CA PHE A 314 9.29 22.80 -10.50
C PHE A 314 10.26 21.70 -10.04
N GLU A 315 11.05 21.96 -9.01
CA GLU A 315 11.94 21.02 -8.35
C GLU A 315 11.18 19.80 -7.84
N LEU A 316 9.92 20.00 -7.42
CA LEU A 316 9.03 18.91 -7.02
C LEU A 316 8.67 17.96 -8.16
N VAL A 317 8.48 18.50 -9.37
CA VAL A 317 8.23 17.71 -10.58
C VAL A 317 9.45 16.87 -10.93
N MET A 318 10.63 17.51 -10.93
CA MET A 318 11.90 16.82 -11.16
C MET A 318 12.14 15.72 -10.12
N PHE A 319 11.93 16.03 -8.84
CA PHE A 319 12.03 15.06 -7.75
C PHE A 319 11.11 13.86 -7.96
N ALA A 320 9.83 14.08 -8.28
CA ALA A 320 8.88 12.99 -8.50
C ALA A 320 9.28 12.11 -9.70
N ILE A 321 9.73 12.70 -10.80
CA ILE A 321 10.25 11.97 -11.97
C ILE A 321 11.47 11.12 -11.56
N MET A 322 12.43 11.72 -10.84
CA MET A 322 13.61 10.99 -10.36
C MET A 322 13.23 9.85 -9.41
N ILE A 323 12.24 10.04 -8.54
CA ILE A 323 11.73 8.96 -7.68
C ILE A 323 11.15 7.81 -8.50
N LEU A 324 10.35 8.09 -9.54
CA LEU A 324 9.78 7.03 -10.39
C LEU A 324 10.86 6.15 -11.03
N PHE A 325 11.92 6.75 -11.55
CA PHE A 325 12.94 6.02 -12.31
C PHE A 325 14.10 5.49 -11.45
N LEU A 326 14.54 6.23 -10.43
CA LEU A 326 15.79 5.94 -9.72
C LEU A 326 15.58 5.18 -8.41
N ARG A 327 14.39 5.27 -7.81
CA ARG A 327 14.15 4.66 -6.49
C ARG A 327 14.19 3.14 -6.53
N ARG A 328 13.37 2.53 -7.40
CA ARG A 328 13.11 1.07 -7.36
C ARG A 328 13.78 0.31 -8.50
N ILE A 329 13.78 0.83 -9.72
CA ILE A 329 14.34 0.15 -10.90
C ILE A 329 15.82 -0.21 -10.69
N PRO A 330 16.72 0.71 -10.29
CA PRO A 330 18.14 0.39 -10.11
C PRO A 330 18.35 -0.59 -8.95
N ALA A 331 17.60 -0.43 -7.86
CA ALA A 331 17.67 -1.32 -6.71
C ALA A 331 17.35 -2.77 -7.09
N ILE A 332 16.25 -3.00 -7.82
CA ILE A 332 15.86 -4.34 -8.26
C ILE A 332 16.83 -4.89 -9.32
N LEU A 333 17.30 -4.07 -10.27
CA LEU A 333 18.30 -4.47 -11.27
C LEU A 333 19.66 -4.84 -10.66
N LEU A 334 20.01 -4.31 -9.49
CA LEU A 334 21.25 -4.65 -8.81
C LEU A 334 21.14 -6.02 -8.13
N ILE A 335 19.97 -6.34 -7.55
CA ILE A 335 19.78 -7.55 -6.75
C ILE A 335 19.12 -8.72 -7.49
N TYR A 336 18.54 -8.53 -8.68
CA TYR A 336 17.67 -9.54 -9.30
C TYR A 336 18.33 -10.92 -9.49
N ARG A 337 19.64 -10.96 -9.74
CA ARG A 337 20.38 -12.23 -9.90
C ARG A 337 20.41 -13.07 -8.62
N PHE A 338 20.23 -12.42 -7.47
CA PHE A 338 20.16 -13.05 -6.16
C PHE A 338 18.73 -13.39 -5.76
N ILE A 339 17.70 -12.91 -6.47
CA ILE A 339 16.30 -13.24 -6.19
C ILE A 339 15.97 -14.59 -6.84
N PRO A 340 15.73 -15.66 -6.05
CA PRO A 340 15.24 -16.91 -6.62
C PRO A 340 13.95 -16.67 -7.39
N ASN A 341 13.84 -17.25 -8.59
CA ASN A 341 12.74 -17.09 -9.56
C ASN A 341 12.83 -15.91 -10.54
N ILE A 342 13.68 -14.89 -10.32
CA ILE A 342 13.89 -13.80 -11.30
C ILE A 342 15.22 -14.00 -12.01
N ARG A 343 15.21 -14.69 -13.15
CA ARG A 343 16.45 -14.99 -13.89
C ARG A 343 16.74 -14.06 -15.06
N VAL A 344 15.80 -13.18 -15.43
CA VAL A 344 15.92 -12.36 -16.63
C VAL A 344 15.70 -10.89 -16.33
N TRP A 345 16.55 -10.03 -16.91
CA TRP A 345 16.59 -8.59 -16.64
C TRP A 345 15.27 -7.87 -16.96
N TYR A 346 14.52 -8.29 -17.98
CA TYR A 346 13.22 -7.67 -18.29
C TYR A 346 12.15 -7.97 -17.24
N SER A 347 12.26 -9.09 -16.50
CA SER A 347 11.39 -9.36 -15.34
C SER A 347 11.79 -8.49 -14.16
N ALA A 348 13.09 -8.25 -13.98
CA ALA A 348 13.60 -7.33 -12.99
C ALA A 348 13.18 -5.88 -13.28
N LEU A 349 13.20 -5.44 -14.55
CA LEU A 349 12.66 -4.14 -14.95
C LEU A 349 11.17 -4.03 -14.71
N PHE A 350 10.40 -5.07 -15.08
CA PHE A 350 8.96 -5.09 -14.84
C PHE A 350 8.64 -4.94 -13.35
N MET A 351 9.31 -5.71 -12.49
CA MET A 351 9.16 -5.60 -11.02
C MET A 351 9.74 -4.28 -10.47
N GLY A 352 10.80 -3.76 -11.08
CA GLY A 352 11.40 -2.46 -10.80
C GLY A 352 10.42 -1.31 -11.00
N TRP A 353 9.67 -1.36 -12.10
CA TRP A 353 8.65 -0.39 -12.44
C TRP A 353 7.40 -0.56 -11.58
N PHE A 354 6.92 -1.80 -11.37
CA PHE A 354 5.68 -2.05 -10.66
C PHE A 354 5.85 -2.10 -9.14
N GLY A 355 6.09 -0.90 -8.61
CA GLY A 355 6.13 -0.59 -7.19
C GLY A 355 5.60 0.81 -6.89
N PRO A 356 4.34 1.10 -7.24
CA PRO A 356 3.76 2.40 -7.00
C PRO A 356 3.74 2.72 -5.51
N ILE A 357 3.89 3.99 -5.18
CA ILE A 357 3.54 4.51 -3.86
C ILE A 357 2.03 4.70 -3.86
N GLY A 358 1.37 4.13 -2.87
CA GLY A 358 -0.06 4.21 -2.72
C GLY A 358 -0.50 4.50 -1.30
N VAL A 359 -1.39 3.65 -0.81
CA VAL A 359 -2.16 3.90 0.42
C VAL A 359 -1.24 4.03 1.63
N SER A 360 -0.22 3.17 1.73
CA SER A 360 0.76 3.22 2.82
C SER A 360 1.51 4.54 2.86
N GLY A 361 1.96 5.04 1.71
CA GLY A 361 2.61 6.34 1.63
C GLY A 361 1.70 7.47 2.09
N LEU A 362 0.42 7.42 1.70
CA LEU A 362 -0.59 8.39 2.13
C LEU A 362 -0.83 8.33 3.65
N PHE A 363 -0.93 7.12 4.21
CA PHE A 363 -1.04 6.91 5.65
C PHE A 363 0.15 7.51 6.40
N TYR A 364 1.39 7.16 6.01
CA TYR A 364 2.58 7.66 6.68
C TYR A 364 2.72 9.18 6.52
N ALA A 365 2.39 9.75 5.34
CA ALA A 365 2.40 11.19 5.14
C ALA A 365 1.48 11.91 6.12
N ALA A 366 0.22 11.47 6.22
CA ALA A 366 -0.78 12.06 7.10
C ALA A 366 -0.44 11.85 8.59
N MET A 367 -0.01 10.64 8.97
CA MET A 367 0.38 10.31 10.34
C MET A 367 1.60 11.12 10.80
N VAL A 368 2.62 11.26 9.94
CA VAL A 368 3.80 12.08 10.21
C VAL A 368 3.40 13.54 10.38
N PHE A 369 2.55 14.06 9.50
CA PHE A 369 2.07 15.43 9.60
C PHE A 369 1.36 15.68 10.93
N ARG A 370 0.44 14.80 11.33
CA ARG A 370 -0.25 14.90 12.63
C ARG A 370 0.74 14.86 13.81
N LYS A 371 1.77 14.00 13.75
CA LYS A 371 2.74 13.82 14.85
C LYS A 371 3.79 14.93 14.96
N THR A 372 4.09 15.63 13.87
CA THR A 372 5.26 16.53 13.76
C THR A 372 4.93 17.94 13.30
N GLY A 373 3.77 18.17 12.68
CA GLY A 373 3.40 19.44 12.05
C GLY A 373 4.18 19.78 10.78
N LEU A 374 5.01 18.85 10.25
CA LEU A 374 5.90 19.10 9.11
C LEU A 374 5.14 19.10 7.77
N TYR A 375 4.47 20.21 7.50
CA TYR A 375 3.59 20.38 6.34
C TYR A 375 4.31 20.25 4.99
N LYS A 376 5.55 20.75 4.89
CA LYS A 376 6.34 20.63 3.65
C LYS A 376 6.56 19.17 3.24
N ILE A 377 6.89 18.30 4.21
CA ILE A 377 7.12 16.87 3.95
C ILE A 377 5.82 16.20 3.50
N TYR A 378 4.70 16.51 4.17
CA TYR A 378 3.37 16.04 3.79
C TYR A 378 3.03 16.42 2.34
N LEU A 379 3.22 17.69 1.96
CA LEU A 379 2.97 18.16 0.60
C LEU A 379 3.83 17.45 -0.44
N ALA A 380 5.13 17.31 -0.18
CA ALA A 380 6.04 16.61 -1.07
C ALA A 380 5.61 15.15 -1.25
N ALA A 381 5.32 14.44 -0.16
CA ALA A 381 4.86 13.05 -0.21
C ALA A 381 3.56 12.89 -1.02
N MET A 382 2.55 13.76 -0.78
CA MET A 382 1.31 13.75 -1.56
C MET A 382 1.55 13.92 -3.06
N PHE A 383 2.47 14.81 -3.46
CA PHE A 383 2.76 15.01 -4.88
C PHE A 383 3.39 13.76 -5.51
N VAL A 384 4.34 13.13 -4.82
CA VAL A 384 4.97 11.90 -5.32
C VAL A 384 3.92 10.76 -5.41
N ILE A 385 2.99 10.66 -4.46
CA ILE A 385 1.87 9.70 -4.53
C ILE A 385 0.99 10.00 -5.76
N PHE A 386 0.63 11.26 -5.98
CA PHE A 386 -0.16 11.67 -7.15
C PHE A 386 0.52 11.28 -8.48
N VAL A 387 1.80 11.63 -8.63
CA VAL A 387 2.60 11.29 -9.82
C VAL A 387 2.75 9.77 -9.96
N SER A 388 2.91 9.04 -8.86
CA SER A 388 2.95 7.58 -8.84
C SER A 388 1.66 6.96 -9.34
N VAL A 389 0.49 7.36 -8.81
CA VAL A 389 -0.81 6.84 -9.25
C VAL A 389 -1.06 7.15 -10.72
N LEU A 390 -0.68 8.35 -11.18
CA LEU A 390 -0.79 8.75 -12.59
C LEU A 390 0.08 7.88 -13.49
N ALA A 391 1.37 7.78 -13.19
CA ALA A 391 2.33 7.05 -14.03
C ALA A 391 2.01 5.55 -14.09
N HIS A 392 1.78 4.93 -12.93
CA HIS A 392 1.51 3.49 -12.87
C HIS A 392 0.11 3.18 -13.39
N GLY A 393 -0.90 4.01 -13.11
CA GLY A 393 -2.25 3.81 -13.59
C GLY A 393 -2.40 3.82 -15.12
N LEU A 394 -1.57 4.63 -15.81
CA LEU A 394 -1.51 4.67 -17.28
C LEU A 394 -0.65 3.55 -17.89
N THR A 395 0.38 3.10 -17.17
CA THR A 395 1.36 2.12 -17.69
C THR A 395 1.05 0.66 -17.31
N GLU A 396 0.18 0.43 -16.33
CA GLU A 396 -0.16 -0.88 -15.77
C GLU A 396 -0.50 -1.93 -16.82
N VAL A 397 -1.51 -1.64 -17.62
CA VAL A 397 -2.04 -2.51 -18.68
C VAL A 397 -1.05 -2.68 -19.84
N PRO A 398 -0.51 -1.61 -20.47
CA PRO A 398 0.36 -1.76 -21.62
C PRO A 398 1.66 -2.50 -21.26
N PHE A 399 2.29 -2.20 -20.13
CA PHE A 399 3.54 -2.87 -19.76
C PHE A 399 3.31 -4.33 -19.38
N THR A 400 2.16 -4.67 -18.76
CA THR A 400 1.79 -6.08 -18.51
C THR A 400 1.63 -6.87 -19.80
N LYS A 401 1.02 -6.28 -20.84
CA LYS A 401 0.91 -6.91 -22.17
C LYS A 401 2.29 -7.10 -22.82
N ILE A 402 3.16 -6.09 -22.75
CA ILE A 402 4.53 -6.16 -23.27
C ILE A 402 5.32 -7.27 -22.56
N TYR A 403 5.23 -7.32 -21.22
CA TYR A 403 5.90 -8.32 -20.40
C TYR A 403 5.48 -9.74 -20.76
N ARG A 404 4.17 -10.00 -20.88
CA ARG A 404 3.65 -11.30 -21.30
C ARG A 404 4.18 -11.72 -22.66
N ASN A 405 4.21 -10.82 -23.64
CA ASN A 405 4.70 -11.12 -24.97
C ASN A 405 6.19 -11.48 -24.96
N GLN A 406 6.99 -10.80 -24.14
CA GLN A 406 8.41 -11.12 -23.95
C GLN A 406 8.62 -12.49 -23.29
N ILE A 407 7.83 -12.84 -22.26
CA ILE A 407 7.89 -14.19 -21.67
C ILE A 407 7.58 -15.26 -22.70
N LYS A 408 6.47 -15.10 -23.45
CA LYS A 408 6.06 -16.08 -24.47
C LYS A 408 7.15 -16.29 -25.51
N LYS A 409 7.75 -15.21 -26.02
CA LYS A 409 8.85 -15.27 -26.99
C LYS A 409 10.07 -16.03 -26.44
N ASN A 410 10.38 -15.86 -25.16
CA ASN A 410 11.53 -16.52 -24.54
C ASN A 410 11.26 -18.00 -24.19
N GLN A 411 10.00 -18.39 -24.01
CA GLN A 411 9.59 -19.79 -23.85
C GLN A 411 9.60 -20.55 -25.18
N THR A 412 9.33 -19.89 -26.31
CA THR A 412 9.40 -20.51 -27.64
C THR A 412 10.83 -20.66 -28.18
N LEU A 413 11.81 -20.01 -27.56
CA LEU A 413 13.23 -20.06 -27.95
C LEU A 413 14.06 -21.07 -27.13
N LYS A 414 13.43 -21.75 -26.16
CA LYS A 414 13.98 -22.85 -25.37
C LYS A 414 13.25 -24.13 -25.72
#